data_AF-A0A822BMB9-F1
#
_entry.id   AF-A0A822BMB9-F1
#
_cell.length_a   1.000
_cell.length_b   1.000
_cell.length_c   1.000
_cell.angle_alpha   90.00
_cell.angle_beta   90.00
_cell.angle_gamma   90.00
#
_symmetry.space_group_name_H-M   'P 1'
#
loop_
_entity.id
_entity.type
_entity.pdbx_description
1 polymer ?
#
loop_
_entity_poly.entity_id
_entity_poly.type
_entity_poly.pdbx_seq_one_letter_code
_entity_poly.pdbx_strand_id
1 'polypeptide(L)' 'ENSRLMRWTRGAEQGTVIPVTNGLVRPMGLSFDRDGNLYVADSNNHRVQRFSIEKDC' A
#
# COMPACT_ATOMS: atom_id res chain seq x y z
N GLU A 1 -12.98 8.83 5.82
CA GLU A 1 -12.49 8.29 4.54
C GLU A 1 -11.03 7.90 4.73
N ASN A 2 -10.71 6.60 4.83
CA ASN A 2 -9.37 6.13 5.24
C ASN A 2 -8.73 5.20 4.19
N SER A 3 -9.06 5.39 2.91
CA SER A 3 -8.56 4.60 1.77
C SER A 3 -7.09 4.90 1.43
N ARG A 4 -6.20 4.81 2.42
CA ARG A 4 -4.76 5.06 2.31
C ARG A 4 -3.95 3.81 2.63
N LEU A 5 -2.78 3.69 2.01
CA LEU A 5 -1.77 2.70 2.40
C LEU A 5 -0.85 3.32 3.46
N MET A 6 -0.53 2.54 4.49
CA MET A 6 0.30 3.00 5.60
C MET A 6 1.35 1.94 5.92
N ARG A 7 2.61 2.36 5.99
CA ARG A 7 3.76 1.54 6.37
C ARG A 7 4.12 1.82 7.83
N TRP A 8 4.32 0.77 8.61
CA TRP A 8 4.81 0.85 9.99
C TRP A 8 6.08 0.04 10.11
N THR A 9 7.14 0.65 10.66
CA THR A 9 8.36 -0.06 11.02
C THR A 9 8.26 -0.55 12.47
N ARG A 10 8.99 -1.62 12.80
CA ARG A 10 8.95 -2.21 14.14
C ARG A 10 9.42 -1.19 15.17
N GLY A 11 8.57 -0.89 16.16
CA GLY A 11 8.86 0.10 17.20
C GLY A 11 8.55 1.54 16.82
N ALA A 12 7.93 1.80 15.67
CA ALA A 12 7.52 3.14 15.28
C ALA A 12 6.28 3.62 16.04
N GLU A 13 6.34 4.86 16.53
CA GLU A 13 5.19 5.56 17.13
C GLU A 13 4.26 6.17 16.08
N GLN A 14 4.75 6.36 14.85
CA GLN A 14 3.98 6.91 13.73
C GLN A 14 4.27 6.13 12.44
N GLY A 15 3.23 5.86 11.65
CA GLY A 15 3.37 5.22 10.35
C GLY A 15 3.51 6.22 9.20
N THR A 16 4.20 5.80 8.15
CA THR A 16 4.37 6.59 6.91
C THR A 16 3.22 6.29 5.96
N VAL A 17 2.59 7.32 5.40
CA VAL A 17 1.60 7.14 4.33
C VAL A 17 2.35 6.86 3.03
N ILE A 18 2.02 5.75 2.37
CA ILE A 18 2.54 5.46 1.03
C ILE A 18 1.72 6.29 0.04
N PRO A 19 2.35 7.13 -0.80
CA PRO A 19 1.63 7.93 -1.79
C PRO A 19 0.88 7.02 -2.77
N VAL A 20 -0.42 7.27 -2.94
CA VAL A 20 -1.24 6.60 -3.94
C VAL A 20 -1.75 7.64 -4.92
N THR A 21 -1.21 7.62 -6.15
CA THR A 21 -1.72 8.44 -7.23
C THR A 21 -3.13 7.97 -7.60
N ASN A 22 -4.09 8.89 -7.67
CA ASN A 22 -5.49 8.59 -7.99
C ASN A 22 -6.26 7.75 -6.96
N GLY A 23 -5.80 7.73 -5.70
CA GLY A 23 -6.52 7.19 -4.54
C GLY A 23 -6.80 5.68 -4.57
N LEU A 24 -7.54 5.20 -3.58
CA LEU A 24 -8.09 3.84 -3.52
C LEU A 24 -9.60 3.93 -3.26
N VAL A 25 -10.38 3.02 -3.85
CA VAL A 25 -11.81 2.92 -3.66
C VAL A 25 -12.18 1.49 -3.30
N ARG A 26 -12.55 1.30 -2.03
CA ARG A 26 -12.84 -0.02 -1.42
C ARG A 26 -11.72 -1.04 -1.70
N PRO A 27 -10.48 -0.78 -1.24
CA PRO A 27 -9.42 -1.77 -1.31
C PRO A 27 -9.80 -2.98 -0.45
N MET A 28 -9.67 -4.18 -1.00
CA MET A 28 -10.13 -5.42 -0.34
C MET A 28 -9.00 -6.39 0.00
N GLY A 29 -7.80 -6.20 -0.55
CA GLY A 29 -6.70 -7.13 -0.38
C GLY A 29 -5.34 -6.51 -0.63
N LEU A 30 -4.33 -7.09 0.04
CA LEU A 30 -2.92 -6.69 0.01
C LEU A 30 -2.04 -7.95 -0.06
N SER A 31 -0.97 -7.94 -0.86
CA SER A 31 0.04 -9.01 -0.88
C SER A 31 1.41 -8.46 -1.27
N PHE A 32 2.47 -9.11 -0.80
CA PHE A 32 3.85 -8.79 -1.20
C PHE A 32 4.38 -9.80 -2.22
N ASP A 33 5.28 -9.36 -3.12
CA ASP A 33 6.13 -10.27 -3.89
C ASP A 33 7.47 -10.53 -3.17
N ARG A 34 8.35 -11.33 -3.80
CA ARG A 34 9.66 -11.72 -3.23
C ARG A 34 10.64 -10.53 -3.14
N ASP A 35 10.45 -9.53 -3.98
CA ASP A 35 11.29 -8.33 -3.99
C ASP A 35 10.82 -7.30 -2.95
N GLY A 36 9.60 -7.47 -2.42
CA GLY A 36 9.00 -6.63 -1.40
C GLY A 36 8.04 -5.58 -1.96
N ASN A 37 7.67 -5.67 -3.24
CA ASN A 37 6.64 -4.78 -3.80
C ASN A 37 5.27 -5.15 -3.23
N LEU A 38 4.45 -4.14 -2.93
CA LEU A 38 3.10 -4.30 -2.41
C LEU A 38 2.08 -4.25 -3.55
N TYR A 39 1.21 -5.24 -3.63
CA TYR A 39 0.08 -5.30 -4.54
C TYR A 39 -1.21 -5.05 -3.78
N VAL A 40 -2.09 -4.23 -4.35
CA VAL A 40 -3.35 -3.80 -3.73
C VAL A 40 -4.51 -4.04 -4.69
N ALA A 41 -5.51 -4.81 -4.23
CA ALA A 41 -6.75 -5.02 -4.96
C ALA A 41 -7.73 -3.88 -4.70
N ASP A 42 -7.81 -2.94 -5.64
CA ASP A 42 -8.61 -1.72 -5.56
C ASP A 42 -9.98 -1.95 -6.22
N SER A 43 -10.89 -2.56 -5.46
CA SER A 43 -12.01 -3.33 -6.02
C SER A 43 -13.07 -2.48 -6.73
N ASN A 44 -13.36 -1.26 -6.24
CA ASN A 44 -14.31 -0.37 -6.91
C ASN A 44 -13.67 0.45 -8.03
N ASN A 45 -12.34 0.45 -8.14
CA ASN A 45 -11.64 0.97 -9.32
C ASN A 45 -11.32 -0.13 -10.34
N HIS A 46 -11.77 -1.37 -10.10
CA HIS A 46 -11.56 -2.52 -10.98
C HIS A 46 -10.10 -2.73 -11.40
N ARG A 47 -9.16 -2.49 -10.48
CA ARG A 47 -7.72 -2.58 -10.78
C ARG A 47 -6.92 -3.25 -9.66
N VAL A 48 -5.72 -3.67 -10.01
CA VAL A 48 -4.66 -4.01 -9.06
C VAL A 48 -3.53 -3.01 -9.24
N GLN A 49 -3.09 -2.40 -8.14
CA GLN A 49 -1.95 -1.47 -8.16
C GLN A 49 -0.73 -2.11 -7.50
N ARG A 50 0.46 -1.85 -8.05
CA ARG A 50 1.75 -2.27 -7.49
C ARG A 50 2.49 -1.04 -6.98
N PHE A 51 3.03 -1.13 -5.77
CA PHE A 51 3.84 -0.11 -5.13
C PHE A 51 5.23 -0.69 -4.87
N SER A 52 6.24 -0.07 -5.48
CA SER A 52 7.63 -0.35 -5.14
C SER A 52 7.87 0.20 -3.75
N ILE A 53 7.98 -0.69 -2.76
CA ILE A 53 8.40 -0.32 -1.43
C ILE A 53 9.91 -0.48 -1.44
N GLU A 54 10.63 0.62 -1.64
CA GLU A 54 12.08 0.57 -1.48
C GLU A 54 12.38 0.06 -0.07
N LYS A 55 13.32 -0.90 0.00
CA LYS A 55 13.88 -1.31 1.28
C LYS A 55 14.72 -0.12 1.71
N ASP A 56 14.23 0.64 2.70
CA ASP A 56 15.06 1.64 3.36
C ASP A 56 16.32 0.89 3.84
N CYS A 57 17.47 1.20 3.25
CA CYS A 57 18.77 0.64 3.62
C CYS A 57 19.23 1.19 4.97
#